data_AF-A0A4Q3CWQ9-F1
#
_entry.id   AF-A0A4Q3CWQ9-F1
#
_cell.length_a   1.000
_cell.length_b   1.000
_cell.length_c   1.000
_cell.angle_alpha   90.00
_cell.angle_beta   90.00
_cell.angle_gamma   90.00
#
_symmetry.space_group_name_H-M   'P 1'
#
loop_
_entity.id
_entity.type
_entity.pdbx_description
1 polymer ?
#
loop_
_entity_poly.entity_id
_entity_poly.type
_entity_poly.pdbx_seq_one_letter_code
_entity_poly.pdbx_strand_id
1 'polypeptide(L)'
;MKRLHALLAATMLSACASGPPATDTATAPAPAPVQTAAAPQAAAGPVDAAEVAAGQKVFETFCAACHNGADDTAPQIATLHTFDHQRVSAALSDQGLMALQSKMLNPEQRKHVIAFITAPVDMGGNGMRAVMTAKEEYREGFAYPVRSARDPRD
;
A
#
# COMPACT_ATOMS: atom_id res chain seq x y z
N MET A 1 53.20 5.55 50.93
CA MET A 1 52.18 5.56 49.85
C MET A 1 52.77 6.23 48.60
N LYS A 2 53.44 5.48 47.70
CA LYS A 2 54.06 6.07 46.50
C LYS A 2 54.03 5.08 45.33
N ARG A 3 53.06 5.35 44.44
CA ARG A 3 53.08 5.38 42.96
C ARG A 3 53.93 4.40 42.12
N LEU A 4 53.29 4.05 41.00
CA LEU A 4 53.80 3.75 39.64
C LEU A 4 54.59 2.45 39.46
N HIS A 5 54.09 1.54 38.61
CA HIS A 5 54.89 0.87 37.57
C HIS A 5 53.99 0.61 36.35
N ALA A 6 54.25 1.33 35.27
CA ALA A 6 53.89 0.99 33.91
C ALA A 6 54.86 -0.09 33.41
N LEU A 7 54.44 -0.96 32.49
CA LEU A 7 55.34 -1.59 31.51
C LEU A 7 54.54 -2.11 30.30
N LEU A 8 54.79 -1.44 29.17
CA LEU A 8 54.68 -1.96 27.81
C LEU A 8 55.53 -3.23 27.64
N ALA A 9 55.06 -4.19 26.84
CA ALA A 9 55.96 -5.00 26.01
C ALA A 9 55.21 -5.53 24.78
N ALA A 10 55.87 -5.41 23.63
CA ALA A 10 55.36 -5.62 22.29
C ALA A 10 56.05 -6.84 21.63
N THR A 11 55.49 -7.28 20.49
CA THR A 11 56.13 -8.05 19.39
C THR A 11 56.53 -9.50 19.71
N MET A 12 56.35 -10.52 18.86
CA MET A 12 56.84 -10.68 17.48
C MET A 12 56.12 -11.81 16.71
N LEU A 13 56.17 -11.67 15.39
CA LEU A 13 55.94 -12.65 14.31
C LEU A 13 56.57 -14.04 14.57
N SER A 14 55.86 -15.11 14.21
CA SER A 14 56.45 -16.39 13.83
C SER A 14 55.81 -16.92 12.54
N ALA A 15 56.66 -17.47 11.68
CA ALA A 15 56.49 -17.66 10.26
C ALA A 15 56.27 -19.13 9.86
N CYS A 16 55.69 -19.31 8.67
CA CYS A 16 55.81 -20.41 7.71
C CYS A 16 55.46 -21.86 8.14
N ALA A 17 54.36 -22.37 7.57
CA ALA A 17 54.28 -23.77 7.13
C ALA A 17 53.55 -23.85 5.77
N SER A 18 54.10 -24.66 4.88
CA SER A 18 53.88 -24.69 3.44
C SER A 18 52.88 -25.77 3.01
N GLY A 19 51.96 -25.43 2.10
CA GLY A 19 51.56 -26.27 0.95
C GLY A 19 50.26 -27.13 1.05
N PRO A 20 49.50 -27.30 -0.07
CA PRO A 20 48.07 -27.73 -0.12
C PRO A 20 47.93 -29.21 -0.62
N PRO A 21 46.77 -29.78 -1.04
CA PRO A 21 45.41 -29.23 -1.26
C PRO A 21 44.22 -30.14 -0.82
N ALA A 22 43.03 -29.55 -0.69
CA ALA A 22 41.77 -30.23 -1.04
C ALA A 22 40.68 -29.17 -1.22
N THR A 23 40.31 -28.97 -2.47
CA THR A 23 38.98 -28.49 -2.86
C THR A 23 37.94 -29.42 -2.25
N ASP A 24 37.22 -28.93 -1.24
CA ASP A 24 35.89 -29.43 -0.94
C ASP A 24 34.94 -28.24 -1.09
N THR A 25 34.32 -28.16 -2.26
CA THR A 25 33.16 -27.31 -2.51
C THR A 25 32.01 -27.91 -1.69
N ALA A 26 32.00 -27.64 -0.39
CA ALA A 26 30.81 -27.81 0.44
C ALA A 26 29.84 -26.68 0.08
N THR A 27 29.05 -26.92 -0.97
CA THR A 27 27.83 -26.18 -1.26
C THR A 27 26.93 -26.31 -0.03
N ALA A 28 26.86 -25.26 0.78
CA ALA A 28 25.84 -25.13 1.80
C ALA A 28 24.47 -25.15 1.09
N PRO A 29 23.50 -25.98 1.50
CA PRO A 29 22.17 -25.91 0.96
C PRO A 29 21.57 -24.53 1.31
N ALA A 30 21.16 -23.81 0.28
CA ALA A 30 20.36 -22.61 0.43
C ALA A 30 19.11 -22.94 1.28
N PRO A 31 18.69 -22.04 2.20
CA PRO A 31 17.45 -22.25 2.94
C PRO A 31 16.29 -22.32 1.94
N ALA A 32 15.53 -23.42 2.01
CA ALA A 32 14.32 -23.61 1.22
C ALA A 32 13.35 -22.44 1.48
N PRO A 33 12.63 -21.96 0.44
CA PRO A 33 11.58 -20.96 0.65
C PRO A 33 10.49 -21.58 1.53
N VAL A 34 10.33 -21.02 2.73
CA VAL A 34 9.22 -21.33 3.62
C VAL A 34 7.95 -20.86 2.90
N GLN A 35 7.22 -21.81 2.34
CA GLN A 35 5.89 -21.54 1.79
C GLN A 35 4.97 -21.27 2.98
N THR A 36 4.77 -19.99 3.30
CA THR A 36 3.70 -19.55 4.17
C THR A 36 2.40 -20.01 3.54
N ALA A 37 1.80 -21.07 4.11
CA ALA A 37 0.48 -21.53 3.72
C ALA A 37 -0.49 -20.34 3.84
N ALA A 38 -1.03 -19.91 2.70
CA ALA A 38 -2.09 -18.91 2.66
C ALA A 38 -3.27 -19.47 3.47
N ALA A 39 -3.65 -18.77 4.54
CA ALA A 39 -4.82 -19.10 5.32
C ALA A 39 -6.06 -19.12 4.40
N PRO A 40 -7.06 -19.99 4.67
CA PRO A 40 -8.26 -20.08 3.85
C PRO A 40 -8.90 -18.69 3.75
N GLN A 41 -9.05 -18.19 2.52
CA GLN A 41 -9.84 -17.00 2.25
C GLN A 41 -11.26 -17.30 2.72
N ALA A 42 -11.69 -16.63 3.79
CA ALA A 42 -13.09 -16.64 4.19
C ALA A 42 -13.89 -16.16 2.98
N ALA A 43 -14.70 -17.05 2.41
CA ALA A 43 -15.61 -16.71 1.34
C ALA A 43 -16.43 -15.51 1.81
N ALA A 44 -16.36 -14.41 1.04
CA ALA A 44 -17.17 -13.23 1.31
C ALA A 44 -18.62 -13.70 1.39
N GLY A 45 -19.25 -13.52 2.56
CA GLY A 45 -20.67 -13.74 2.72
C GLY A 45 -21.48 -12.85 1.78
N PRO A 46 -22.80 -13.05 1.68
CA PRO A 46 -23.65 -12.18 0.86
C PRO A 46 -23.40 -10.71 1.22
N VAL A 47 -23.13 -9.90 0.20
CA VAL A 47 -22.87 -8.46 0.32
C VAL A 47 -24.16 -7.76 0.80
N ASP A 48 -24.09 -7.06 1.93
CA ASP A 48 -25.22 -6.32 2.48
C ASP A 48 -25.31 -4.92 1.82
N ALA A 49 -26.42 -4.65 1.14
CA ALA A 49 -26.67 -3.37 0.48
C ALA A 49 -26.67 -2.18 1.46
N ALA A 50 -27.09 -2.37 2.72
CA ALA A 50 -27.05 -1.32 3.73
C ALA A 50 -25.61 -0.98 4.13
N GLU A 51 -24.73 -1.98 4.26
CA GLU A 51 -23.31 -1.76 4.53
C GLU A 51 -22.60 -1.06 3.37
N VAL A 52 -22.96 -1.41 2.13
CA VAL A 52 -22.45 -0.74 0.92
C VAL A 52 -22.89 0.72 0.87
N ALA A 53 -24.16 1.01 1.16
CA ALA A 53 -24.66 2.40 1.18
C ALA A 53 -24.02 3.23 2.30
N ALA A 54 -23.81 2.64 3.49
CA ALA A 54 -23.06 3.27 4.56
C ALA A 54 -21.60 3.55 4.14
N GLY A 55 -20.98 2.60 3.44
CA GLY A 55 -19.62 2.72 2.92
C GLY A 55 -19.46 3.82 1.89
N GLN A 56 -20.46 4.01 1.03
CA GLN A 56 -20.49 5.12 0.09
C GLN A 56 -20.40 6.46 0.81
N LYS A 57 -21.12 6.64 1.93
CA LYS A 57 -21.08 7.88 2.72
C LYS A 57 -19.72 8.12 3.35
N VAL A 58 -19.06 7.07 3.82
CA VAL A 58 -17.68 7.15 4.31
C VAL A 58 -16.74 7.55 3.17
N PHE A 59 -16.87 6.92 2.00
CA PHE A 59 -16.05 7.24 0.84
C PHE A 59 -16.21 8.71 0.41
N GLU A 60 -17.44 9.19 0.28
CA GLU A 60 -17.76 10.59 -0.06
C GLU A 60 -17.14 11.58 0.92
N THR A 61 -17.09 11.23 2.20
CA THR A 61 -16.60 12.11 3.27
C THR A 61 -15.07 12.14 3.36
N PHE A 62 -14.40 10.99 3.22
CA PHE A 62 -12.98 10.86 3.57
C PHE A 62 -12.06 10.53 2.39
N CYS A 63 -12.60 9.98 1.30
CA CYS A 63 -11.80 9.37 0.23
C CYS A 63 -11.95 10.11 -1.12
N ALA A 64 -13.14 10.64 -1.38
CA ALA A 64 -13.50 11.26 -2.66
C ALA A 64 -12.58 12.42 -3.06
N ALA A 65 -12.06 13.18 -2.09
CA ALA A 65 -11.18 14.31 -2.34
C ALA A 65 -9.91 13.96 -3.12
N CYS A 66 -9.43 12.71 -3.05
CA CYS A 66 -8.29 12.24 -3.84
C CYS A 66 -8.73 11.25 -4.93
N HIS A 67 -9.65 10.32 -4.58
CA HIS A 67 -9.99 9.20 -5.45
C HIS A 67 -11.04 9.51 -6.53
N ASN A 68 -11.62 10.72 -6.56
CA ASN A 68 -12.48 11.18 -7.68
C ASN A 68 -11.70 11.97 -8.75
N GLY A 69 -10.39 11.78 -8.85
CA GLY A 69 -9.58 12.34 -9.95
C GLY A 69 -9.02 13.74 -9.69
N ALA A 70 -9.04 14.22 -8.45
CA ALA A 70 -8.39 15.49 -8.09
C ALA A 70 -6.90 15.32 -7.74
N ASP A 71 -6.43 14.09 -7.55
CA ASP A 71 -5.04 13.76 -7.25
C ASP A 71 -4.53 12.65 -8.19
N ASP A 72 -3.60 12.98 -9.07
CA ASP A 72 -3.00 12.05 -10.05
C ASP A 72 -2.14 10.95 -9.40
N THR A 73 -1.78 11.11 -8.12
CA THR A 73 -1.05 10.09 -7.36
C THR A 73 -1.97 9.04 -6.74
N ALA A 74 -3.28 9.31 -6.68
CA ALA A 74 -4.29 8.41 -6.16
C ALA A 74 -5.01 7.66 -7.31
N PRO A 75 -5.15 6.32 -7.24
CA PRO A 75 -5.96 5.61 -8.22
C PRO A 75 -7.42 6.07 -8.13
N GLN A 76 -8.04 6.33 -9.28
CA GLN A 76 -9.44 6.74 -9.33
C GLN A 76 -10.38 5.65 -8.80
N ILE A 77 -11.58 6.02 -8.36
CA ILE A 77 -12.58 5.12 -7.79
C ILE A 77 -12.94 3.96 -8.73
N ALA A 78 -12.99 4.19 -10.04
CA ALA A 78 -13.21 3.13 -11.03
C ALA A 78 -12.12 2.05 -10.97
N THR A 79 -10.87 2.44 -10.71
CA THR A 79 -9.76 1.51 -10.50
C THR A 79 -9.87 0.84 -9.14
N LEU A 80 -10.28 1.55 -8.08
CA LEU A 80 -10.46 0.95 -6.74
C LEU A 80 -11.47 -0.20 -6.75
N HIS A 81 -12.56 -0.09 -7.50
CA HIS A 81 -13.55 -1.17 -7.65
C HIS A 81 -13.02 -2.44 -8.33
N THR A 82 -11.81 -2.40 -8.90
CA THR A 82 -11.14 -3.59 -9.44
C THR A 82 -10.31 -4.34 -8.38
N PHE A 83 -10.14 -3.76 -7.19
CA PHE A 83 -9.33 -4.35 -6.13
C PHE A 83 -10.16 -5.31 -5.28
N ASP A 84 -9.53 -6.41 -4.88
CA ASP A 84 -10.13 -7.34 -3.93
C ASP A 84 -10.13 -6.79 -2.50
N HIS A 85 -10.94 -7.42 -1.65
CA HIS A 85 -11.08 -7.06 -0.25
C HIS A 85 -9.75 -7.05 0.52
N GLN A 86 -8.86 -8.01 0.25
CA GLN A 86 -7.59 -8.11 0.98
C GLN A 86 -6.67 -6.95 0.63
N ARG A 87 -6.58 -6.59 -0.66
CA ARG A 87 -5.79 -5.45 -1.12
C ARG A 87 -6.28 -4.15 -0.48
N VAL A 88 -7.59 -3.90 -0.46
CA VAL A 88 -8.17 -2.67 0.12
C VAL A 88 -7.98 -2.66 1.65
N SER A 89 -8.22 -3.79 2.31
CA SER A 89 -8.00 -3.94 3.77
C SER A 89 -6.55 -3.70 4.15
N ALA A 90 -5.60 -4.24 3.39
CA ALA A 90 -4.18 -4.05 3.63
C ALA A 90 -3.77 -2.59 3.46
N ALA A 91 -4.27 -1.90 2.44
CA ALA A 91 -4.00 -0.48 2.21
C ALA A 91 -4.48 0.40 3.38
N LEU A 92 -5.64 0.08 3.95
CA LEU A 92 -6.25 0.80 5.08
C LEU A 92 -5.77 0.31 6.46
N SER A 93 -4.84 -0.63 6.52
CA SER A 93 -4.27 -1.08 7.80
C SER A 93 -3.30 -0.05 8.38
N ASP A 94 -2.93 -0.21 9.65
CA ASP A 94 -1.99 0.69 10.34
C ASP A 94 -0.58 0.69 9.73
N GLN A 95 -0.25 -0.33 8.92
CA GLN A 95 1.02 -0.46 8.20
C GLN A 95 0.85 -0.29 6.68
N GLY A 96 -0.36 0.05 6.23
CA GLY A 96 -0.69 0.20 4.82
C GLY A 96 -0.30 1.55 4.24
N LEU A 97 -0.38 1.66 2.91
CA LEU A 97 -0.11 2.92 2.20
C LEU A 97 -1.02 4.07 2.64
N MET A 98 -2.23 3.76 3.12
CA MET A 98 -3.22 4.74 3.60
C MET A 98 -3.34 4.76 5.13
N ALA A 99 -2.30 4.35 5.85
CA ALA A 99 -2.33 4.27 7.31
C ALA A 99 -2.70 5.62 7.98
N LEU A 100 -2.19 6.73 7.48
CA LEU A 100 -2.48 8.06 8.05
C LEU A 100 -3.95 8.45 7.85
N GLN A 101 -4.47 8.23 6.64
CA GLN A 101 -5.85 8.52 6.26
C GLN A 101 -6.82 7.61 7.04
N SER A 102 -6.45 6.35 7.23
CA SER A 102 -7.24 5.35 7.96
C SER A 102 -7.40 5.69 9.45
N LYS A 103 -6.46 6.43 10.06
CA LYS A 103 -6.59 6.88 11.46
C LYS A 103 -7.78 7.80 11.73
N MET A 104 -8.34 8.42 10.68
CA MET A 104 -9.56 9.24 10.81
C MET A 104 -10.83 8.39 10.85
N LEU A 105 -10.74 7.11 10.52
CA LEU A 105 -11.87 6.18 10.48
C LEU A 105 -11.96 5.39 11.78
N ASN A 106 -13.18 5.19 12.26
CA ASN A 106 -13.44 4.15 13.25
C ASN A 106 -13.51 2.75 12.57
N PRO A 107 -13.46 1.66 13.35
CA PRO A 107 -13.45 0.30 12.79
C PRO A 107 -14.66 -0.03 11.89
N GLU A 108 -15.86 0.44 12.25
CA GLU A 108 -17.08 0.22 11.45
C GLU A 108 -17.05 1.01 10.15
N GLN A 109 -16.63 2.28 10.18
CA GLN A 109 -16.45 3.08 8.96
C GLN A 109 -15.45 2.45 8.01
N ARG A 110 -14.34 1.91 8.55
CA ARG A 110 -13.35 1.19 7.75
C ARG A 110 -13.96 -0.08 7.13
N LYS A 111 -14.75 -0.85 7.89
CA LYS A 111 -15.47 -2.02 7.34
C LYS A 111 -16.41 -1.61 6.20
N HIS A 112 -17.23 -0.58 6.42
CA HIS A 112 -18.19 -0.11 5.43
C HIS A 112 -17.53 0.39 4.15
N VAL A 113 -16.46 1.19 4.23
CA VAL A 113 -15.79 1.68 3.02
C VAL A 113 -15.11 0.55 2.23
N ILE A 114 -14.59 -0.47 2.91
CA ILE A 114 -14.07 -1.68 2.25
C ILE A 114 -15.21 -2.41 1.53
N ALA A 115 -16.36 -2.58 2.20
CA ALA A 115 -17.54 -3.20 1.59
C ALA A 115 -18.00 -2.42 0.34
N PHE A 116 -18.03 -1.08 0.39
CA PHE A 116 -18.38 -0.25 -0.76
C PHE A 116 -17.39 -0.37 -1.92
N ILE A 117 -16.09 -0.25 -1.66
CA ILE A 117 -15.07 -0.33 -2.71
C ILE A 117 -15.09 -1.70 -3.39
N THR A 118 -15.29 -2.76 -2.61
CA THR A 118 -15.17 -4.15 -3.09
C THR A 118 -16.51 -4.73 -3.53
N ALA A 119 -17.60 -3.98 -3.37
CA ALA A 119 -18.91 -4.39 -3.82
C ALA A 119 -18.95 -4.50 -5.36
N PRO A 120 -19.72 -5.47 -5.88
CA PRO A 120 -20.03 -5.56 -7.30
C PRO A 120 -20.53 -4.22 -7.86
N VAL A 121 -20.11 -3.88 -9.08
CA VAL A 121 -20.39 -2.58 -9.72
C VAL A 121 -21.87 -2.25 -9.87
N ASP A 122 -22.76 -3.24 -9.85
CA ASP A 122 -24.22 -3.09 -9.85
C ASP A 122 -24.79 -2.65 -8.49
N MET A 123 -24.08 -2.90 -7.39
CA MET A 123 -24.50 -2.53 -6.03
C MET A 123 -23.67 -1.39 -5.42
N GLY A 124 -22.37 -1.33 -5.73
CA GLY A 124 -21.42 -0.43 -5.09
C GLY A 124 -20.77 0.59 -6.02
N GLY A 125 -20.99 0.53 -7.33
CA GLY A 125 -20.20 1.37 -8.22
C GLY A 125 -20.75 1.45 -9.63
N ASN A 126 -21.86 2.19 -9.82
CA ASN A 126 -22.17 2.89 -11.07
C ASN A 126 -23.50 3.68 -11.05
N GLY A 127 -23.80 4.40 -9.97
CA GLY A 127 -24.85 5.43 -10.03
C GLY A 127 -24.48 6.65 -10.89
N MET A 128 -23.21 6.80 -11.28
CA MET A 128 -22.70 7.94 -12.06
C MET A 128 -21.92 7.54 -13.31
N ARG A 129 -22.28 6.40 -13.93
CA ARG A 129 -21.80 6.05 -15.27
C ARG A 129 -22.71 6.58 -16.38
N ALA A 130 -23.31 7.75 -16.17
CA ALA A 130 -23.38 8.76 -17.21
C ALA A 130 -22.03 9.51 -17.11
N VAL A 131 -20.95 8.94 -17.62
CA VAL A 131 -20.47 9.37 -18.93
C VAL A 131 -20.56 10.91 -19.02
N MET A 132 -19.78 11.61 -18.20
CA MET A 132 -18.99 12.70 -18.76
C MET A 132 -18.07 12.02 -19.76
N THR A 133 -18.54 11.88 -21.00
CA THR A 133 -17.65 11.46 -22.08
C THR A 133 -16.41 12.35 -21.98
N ALA A 134 -15.22 11.81 -22.19
CA ALA A 134 -13.99 12.56 -22.42
C ALA A 134 -14.06 13.59 -23.58
N LYS A 135 -15.27 13.80 -24.15
CA LYS A 135 -15.64 14.84 -25.10
C LYS A 135 -16.02 16.17 -24.43
N GLU A 136 -16.36 16.20 -23.12
CA GLU A 136 -16.70 17.46 -22.40
C GLU A 136 -15.48 18.24 -21.88
N GLU A 137 -14.29 17.63 -21.92
CA GLU A 137 -12.99 18.30 -21.69
C GLU A 137 -12.70 19.39 -22.75
N TYR A 138 -13.39 19.36 -23.90
CA TYR A 138 -13.31 20.39 -24.93
C TYR A 138 -14.63 21.18 -25.03
N ARG A 139 -14.80 22.19 -24.17
CA ARG A 139 -15.75 23.27 -24.46
C ARG A 139 -15.20 24.08 -25.62
N GLU A 140 -15.94 24.11 -26.74
CA GLU A 140 -15.64 24.99 -27.87
C GLU A 140 -15.47 26.43 -27.35
N GLY A 141 -14.23 26.93 -27.40
CA GLY A 141 -13.84 28.25 -26.89
C GLY A 141 -12.58 28.25 -26.01
N PHE A 142 -12.12 27.11 -25.50
CA PHE A 142 -10.87 27.02 -24.73
C PHE A 142 -9.87 26.09 -25.42
N ALA A 143 -8.69 26.62 -25.76
CA ALA A 143 -7.67 25.92 -26.53
C ALA A 143 -6.79 24.94 -25.70
N TYR A 144 -7.07 24.75 -24.41
CA TYR A 144 -6.27 23.90 -23.52
C TYR A 144 -7.14 23.19 -22.47
N PRO A 145 -6.76 21.97 -22.02
CA PRO A 145 -7.47 21.25 -20.97
C PRO A 145 -7.39 22.06 -19.67
N VAL A 146 -8.54 22.30 -19.05
CA VAL A 146 -8.64 23.00 -17.77
C VAL A 146 -8.11 22.06 -16.69
N ARG A 147 -6.81 22.15 -16.39
CA ARG A 147 -6.22 21.45 -15.25
C ARG A 147 -6.90 21.91 -13.96
N SER A 148 -7.23 20.94 -13.11
CA SER A 148 -7.77 21.14 -11.77
C SER A 148 -6.95 22.14 -10.96
N ALA A 149 -7.65 22.99 -10.22
CA ALA A 149 -7.10 24.13 -9.51
C ALA A 149 -6.04 23.73 -8.46
N ARG A 150 -4.78 24.01 -8.78
CA ARG A 150 -3.79 24.45 -7.80
C ARG A 150 -2.85 25.46 -8.47
N ASP A 151 -2.92 26.70 -8.02
CA ASP A 151 -2.02 27.78 -8.44
C ASP A 151 -0.59 27.43 -7.98
N PRO A 152 0.46 27.58 -8.82
CA PRO A 152 1.85 27.36 -8.43
C PRO A 152 2.41 28.40 -7.43
N ARG A 153 1.57 29.19 -6.74
CA ARG A 153 1.99 30.19 -5.73
C ARG A 153 1.50 29.95 -4.30
N ASP A 154 0.84 28.83 -4.00
CA ASP A 154 0.55 28.39 -2.62
C ASP A 154 1.56 27.33 -2.12
#